data_AF-E6VL40-F1
#
_entry.id   AF-E6VL40-F1
#
_cell.length_a   1.000
_cell.length_b   1.000
_cell.length_c   1.000
_cell.angle_alpha   90.00
_cell.angle_beta   90.00
_cell.angle_gamma   90.00
#
_symmetry.space_group_name_H-M   'P 1'
#
loop_
_entity.id
_entity.type
_entity.pdbx_description
1 polymer ?
#
loop_
_entity_poly.entity_id
_entity_poly.type
_entity_poly.pdbx_seq_one_letter_code
_entity_poly.pdbx_strand_id
1 'polypeptide(L)'
;MSTIRQDVAISEDGINAEDAFSKLWNLDASESSEDNDEDEQQDTAADNTQNDDGADDGDEGSEETLETNDDDESGEGEGDENEAEGGDTVEIKDDHKFKVTVDGEEREFTLGSLKRLAGQEAALTRKSQEVATKRKAIDEQNSVLLAQSKALLDRAKERYAPYANIDLLAAAKNPDISAEELVAVRNAAKAAYEDVQYLETETSRIAEALRSQARQELMERAKDCLVTLTDPEKGIEGFDQKMYGDICSFAVEQGLPADLVNDLVDPTAIKLINMARLYLKGQQVVQTAKSDKKKAPKRIVKSTASPDQTRKVIKTAKAAEPMKRLKTSGSVDDASDAFMARWTRASDED
;
A
#
# COMPACT_ATOMS: atom_id res chain seq x y z
N MET A 1 -28.27 -34.67 14.64
CA MET A 1 -28.00 -33.54 13.73
C MET A 1 -26.71 -32.90 14.22
N SER A 2 -25.60 -33.07 13.49
CA SER A 2 -24.31 -32.46 13.84
C SER A 2 -23.92 -31.49 12.73
N THR A 3 -23.16 -30.46 13.09
CA THR A 3 -22.87 -29.31 12.23
C THR A 3 -21.97 -29.70 11.06
N ILE A 4 -22.42 -29.43 9.83
CA ILE A 4 -21.54 -29.27 8.67
C ILE A 4 -21.64 -27.80 8.26
N ARG A 5 -20.80 -26.98 8.88
CA ARG A 5 -20.27 -25.80 8.21
C ARG A 5 -19.06 -26.31 7.43
N GLN A 6 -19.18 -26.39 6.12
CA GLN A 6 -17.98 -26.36 5.29
C GLN A 6 -17.54 -24.90 5.25
N ASP A 7 -16.75 -24.52 6.26
CA ASP A 7 -15.90 -23.35 6.15
C ASP A 7 -14.88 -23.69 5.05
N VAL A 8 -15.20 -23.28 3.82
CA VAL A 8 -14.31 -23.45 2.66
C VAL A 8 -13.12 -22.53 2.91
N ALA A 9 -12.05 -23.11 3.43
CA ALA A 9 -10.76 -22.46 3.51
C ALA A 9 -10.31 -22.11 2.08
N ILE A 10 -10.52 -20.85 1.70
CA ILE A 10 -9.84 -20.24 0.56
C ILE A 10 -8.37 -20.27 0.95
N SER A 11 -7.57 -21.05 0.21
CA SER A 11 -6.15 -21.25 0.53
C SER A 11 -5.42 -19.90 0.47
N GLU A 12 -4.70 -19.58 1.55
CA GLU A 12 -4.00 -18.30 1.77
C GLU A 12 -2.72 -18.15 0.91
N ASP A 13 -2.66 -18.83 -0.24
CA ASP A 13 -1.68 -18.65 -1.32
C ASP A 13 -2.00 -17.33 -2.09
N GLY A 14 -2.07 -16.24 -1.33
CA GLY A 14 -2.47 -14.92 -1.78
C GLY A 14 -1.48 -14.28 -2.75
N ILE A 15 -2.00 -13.43 -3.64
CA ILE A 15 -1.21 -12.66 -4.60
C ILE A 15 -0.68 -11.42 -3.87
N ASN A 16 0.30 -11.62 -3.00
CA ASN A 16 0.75 -10.61 -2.04
C ASN A 16 1.91 -9.76 -2.60
N ALA A 17 2.01 -8.50 -2.18
CA ALA A 17 3.13 -7.61 -2.45
C ALA A 17 4.47 -8.12 -1.89
N GLU A 18 4.50 -8.81 -0.74
CA GLU A 18 5.75 -9.40 -0.23
C GLU A 18 6.36 -10.42 -1.21
N ASP A 19 5.51 -11.21 -1.90
CA ASP A 19 5.94 -12.14 -2.96
C ASP A 19 6.36 -11.38 -4.22
N ALA A 20 5.66 -10.31 -4.59
CA ALA A 20 6.02 -9.46 -5.72
C ALA A 20 7.39 -8.77 -5.50
N PHE A 21 7.57 -8.02 -4.41
CA PHE A 21 8.84 -7.36 -4.08
C PHE A 21 9.98 -8.37 -3.93
N SER A 22 9.75 -9.53 -3.30
CA SER A 22 10.77 -10.59 -3.20
C SER A 22 11.16 -11.15 -4.56
N LYS A 23 10.23 -11.27 -5.51
CA LYS A 23 10.55 -11.66 -6.90
C LYS A 23 11.34 -10.57 -7.63
N LEU A 24 11.00 -9.29 -7.44
CA LEU A 24 11.75 -8.16 -8.00
C LEU A 24 13.21 -8.16 -7.52
N TRP A 25 13.44 -8.21 -6.21
CA TRP A 25 14.80 -8.24 -5.63
C TRP A 25 15.61 -9.47 -6.05
N ASN A 26 14.98 -10.64 -6.20
CA ASN A 26 15.67 -11.84 -6.67
C ASN A 26 16.03 -11.79 -8.18
N LEU A 27 15.32 -11.02 -9.00
CA LEU A 27 15.70 -10.76 -10.40
C LEU A 27 16.91 -9.81 -10.47
N ASP A 28 16.84 -8.67 -9.77
CA ASP A 28 17.89 -7.66 -9.69
C ASP A 28 19.21 -8.27 -9.13
N ALA A 29 19.10 -9.15 -8.12
CA ALA A 29 20.22 -9.92 -7.60
C ALA A 29 20.86 -10.90 -8.60
N SER A 30 20.12 -11.36 -9.63
CA SER A 30 20.65 -12.28 -10.65
C SER A 30 21.34 -11.55 -11.82
N GLU A 31 20.88 -10.35 -12.20
CA GLU A 31 21.57 -9.53 -13.20
C GLU A 31 22.85 -8.87 -12.64
N SER A 32 23.04 -8.89 -11.32
CA SER A 32 24.19 -8.28 -10.63
C SER A 32 25.41 -9.21 -10.46
N SER A 33 25.33 -10.52 -10.77
CA SER A 33 26.37 -11.48 -10.37
C SER A 33 26.79 -12.59 -11.36
N GLU A 34 26.37 -12.58 -12.62
CA GLU A 34 26.94 -13.49 -13.64
C GLU A 34 27.28 -12.72 -14.95
N ASP A 35 28.57 -12.67 -15.27
CA ASP A 35 29.11 -12.25 -16.57
C ASP A 35 30.09 -13.35 -17.04
N ASN A 36 30.17 -13.55 -18.36
CA ASN A 36 31.00 -14.49 -19.14
C ASN A 36 30.42 -15.88 -19.55
N ASP A 37 30.81 -16.29 -20.78
CA ASP A 37 30.68 -17.59 -21.48
C ASP A 37 29.33 -17.97 -22.21
N GLU A 38 29.35 -17.80 -23.55
CA GLU A 38 29.04 -18.76 -24.66
C GLU A 38 27.79 -19.71 -24.58
N ASP A 39 26.97 -19.98 -25.61
CA ASP A 39 26.80 -19.61 -27.06
C ASP A 39 25.31 -19.96 -27.44
N GLU A 40 24.67 -19.81 -28.62
CA GLU A 40 24.98 -19.50 -30.03
C GLU A 40 24.26 -18.24 -30.54
N GLN A 41 24.81 -17.56 -31.56
CA GLN A 41 24.03 -16.93 -32.64
C GLN A 41 24.59 -17.30 -34.01
N GLN A 42 23.76 -17.90 -34.88
CA GLN A 42 24.20 -18.36 -36.19
C GLN A 42 24.26 -17.24 -37.23
N ASP A 43 25.44 -17.09 -37.79
CA ASP A 43 25.77 -16.17 -38.87
C ASP A 43 25.19 -16.65 -40.22
N THR A 44 24.46 -15.79 -40.93
CA THR A 44 24.18 -15.97 -42.37
C THR A 44 24.38 -14.65 -43.12
N ALA A 45 25.64 -14.35 -43.44
CA ALA A 45 26.04 -13.11 -44.10
C ALA A 45 25.85 -13.10 -45.63
N ALA A 46 25.27 -12.00 -46.14
CA ALA A 46 25.47 -11.41 -47.47
C ALA A 46 24.96 -9.95 -47.36
N ASP A 47 25.80 -8.90 -47.39
CA ASP A 47 26.49 -8.36 -48.58
C ASP A 47 25.48 -7.90 -49.67
N ASN A 48 25.43 -6.65 -50.15
CA ASN A 48 26.54 -5.70 -50.35
C ASN A 48 26.12 -4.20 -50.32
N THR A 49 27.06 -3.37 -49.88
CA THR A 49 27.33 -1.93 -50.01
C THR A 49 26.64 -1.07 -51.10
N GLN A 50 26.44 0.22 -50.75
CA GLN A 50 26.61 1.47 -51.56
C GLN A 50 25.42 2.26 -52.19
N ASN A 51 25.15 3.42 -51.54
CA ASN A 51 25.04 4.81 -52.08
C ASN A 51 23.80 5.41 -52.80
N ASP A 52 23.82 6.75 -52.73
CA ASP A 52 23.14 7.82 -53.51
C ASP A 52 21.62 8.01 -53.40
N ASP A 53 21.24 8.94 -52.51
CA ASP A 53 20.74 10.31 -52.81
C ASP A 53 19.69 10.55 -53.93
N GLY A 54 18.84 11.57 -53.75
CA GLY A 54 18.05 12.17 -54.84
C GLY A 54 16.52 12.07 -54.78
N ALA A 55 15.91 12.85 -53.89
CA ALA A 55 14.72 13.70 -54.10
C ALA A 55 13.36 13.19 -54.70
N ASP A 56 12.31 13.71 -54.06
CA ASP A 56 11.11 14.35 -54.65
C ASP A 56 9.71 13.67 -54.56
N ASP A 57 8.72 14.57 -54.55
CA ASP A 57 7.25 14.56 -54.32
C ASP A 57 6.37 13.30 -54.53
N GLY A 58 5.20 13.30 -53.89
CA GLY A 58 4.20 12.22 -53.97
C GLY A 58 3.00 12.31 -53.01
N ASP A 59 2.27 13.43 -53.01
CA ASP A 59 0.97 13.57 -52.31
C ASP A 59 -0.15 12.73 -52.96
N GLU A 60 -0.90 11.97 -52.16
CA GLU A 60 -2.32 11.68 -52.39
C GLU A 60 -2.96 11.12 -51.09
N GLY A 61 -4.01 11.78 -50.58
CA GLY A 61 -4.59 11.51 -49.26
C GLY A 61 -5.93 10.76 -49.26
N SER A 62 -6.45 10.53 -48.05
CA SER A 62 -7.83 10.04 -47.82
C SER A 62 -8.32 10.45 -46.43
N GLU A 63 -8.95 11.62 -46.32
CA GLU A 63 -9.68 12.01 -45.10
C GLU A 63 -11.06 11.33 -45.06
N GLU A 64 -11.41 10.69 -43.94
CA GLU A 64 -12.78 10.25 -43.68
C GLU A 64 -13.42 11.15 -42.60
N THR A 65 -14.19 12.13 -43.04
CA THR A 65 -14.88 13.10 -42.18
C THR A 65 -16.15 12.50 -41.56
N LEU A 66 -16.18 12.37 -40.24
CA LEU A 66 -17.42 12.11 -39.49
C LEU A 66 -18.09 13.43 -39.10
N GLU A 67 -19.17 13.77 -39.79
CA GLU A 67 -20.05 14.88 -39.41
C GLU A 67 -20.61 14.66 -38.00
N THR A 68 -20.65 15.72 -37.19
CA THR A 68 -21.51 15.80 -36.01
C THR A 68 -22.33 17.08 -36.13
N ASN A 69 -23.65 16.93 -36.16
CA ASN A 69 -24.58 17.97 -36.56
C ASN A 69 -24.76 19.04 -35.46
N ASP A 70 -24.52 20.31 -35.79
CA ASP A 70 -24.98 21.47 -35.01
C ASP A 70 -26.51 21.59 -35.09
N ASP A 71 -27.15 21.90 -33.97
CA ASP A 71 -28.58 22.23 -33.91
C ASP A 71 -28.77 23.43 -32.95
N ASP A 72 -28.65 24.64 -33.51
CA ASP A 72 -28.76 25.93 -32.83
C ASP A 72 -30.23 26.39 -32.78
N GLU A 73 -30.99 25.91 -31.80
CA GLU A 73 -32.33 26.44 -31.50
C GLU A 73 -32.21 27.74 -30.67
N SER A 74 -31.84 28.82 -31.35
CA SER A 74 -31.71 30.17 -30.79
C SER A 74 -33.01 30.66 -30.11
N GLY A 75 -32.96 30.81 -28.79
CA GLY A 75 -34.03 31.42 -27.97
C GLY A 75 -33.74 32.88 -27.63
N GLU A 76 -34.49 33.81 -28.22
CA GLU A 76 -34.42 35.24 -27.86
C GLU A 76 -34.91 35.52 -26.43
N GLY A 77 -34.19 36.39 -25.70
CA GLY A 77 -34.57 36.89 -24.38
C GLY A 77 -33.84 38.19 -24.06
N GLU A 78 -34.56 39.31 -24.12
CA GLU A 78 -33.98 40.65 -23.91
C GLU A 78 -33.61 40.94 -22.45
N GLY A 79 -32.56 41.75 -22.27
CA GLY A 79 -32.49 42.76 -21.19
C GLY A 79 -31.70 42.41 -19.93
N ASP A 80 -30.46 42.93 -19.85
CA ASP A 80 -30.15 44.04 -18.93
C ASP A 80 -28.93 44.84 -19.44
N GLU A 81 -29.10 46.13 -19.73
CA GLU A 81 -28.00 47.02 -20.13
C GLU A 81 -27.32 47.59 -18.88
N ASN A 82 -26.27 46.92 -18.40
CA ASN A 82 -25.49 47.40 -17.26
C ASN A 82 -24.09 47.88 -17.71
N GLU A 83 -23.93 49.19 -17.84
CA GLU A 83 -22.65 49.86 -18.12
C GLU A 83 -21.67 49.68 -16.95
N ALA A 84 -20.98 48.54 -16.93
CA ALA A 84 -19.77 48.38 -16.12
C ALA A 84 -18.62 49.18 -16.76
N GLU A 85 -18.06 50.13 -16.01
CA GLU A 85 -17.03 51.07 -16.48
C GLU A 85 -15.87 50.39 -17.22
N GLY A 86 -15.35 51.06 -18.25
CA GLY A 86 -14.24 50.58 -19.06
C GLY A 86 -12.94 50.39 -18.27
N GLY A 87 -12.75 49.18 -17.73
CA GLY A 87 -11.45 48.70 -17.31
C GLY A 87 -10.53 48.60 -18.53
N ASP A 88 -9.39 49.29 -18.48
CA ASP A 88 -8.41 49.34 -19.57
C ASP A 88 -7.85 47.95 -19.87
N THR A 89 -8.44 47.27 -20.87
CA THR A 89 -8.01 45.95 -21.33
C THR A 89 -6.72 46.07 -22.11
N VAL A 90 -5.61 46.22 -21.38
CA VAL A 90 -4.25 46.19 -21.93
C VAL A 90 -4.07 44.85 -22.64
N GLU A 91 -4.05 44.88 -23.98
CA GLU A 91 -3.79 43.70 -24.82
C GLU A 91 -2.33 43.25 -24.66
N ILE A 92 -2.05 42.50 -23.61
CA ILE A 92 -0.70 41.96 -23.36
C ILE A 92 -0.42 40.88 -24.40
N LYS A 93 0.38 41.24 -25.41
CA LYS A 93 0.78 40.36 -26.52
C LYS A 93 1.56 39.15 -26.01
N ASP A 94 1.41 38.03 -26.70
CA ASP A 94 1.88 36.72 -26.20
C ASP A 94 3.40 36.60 -25.98
N ASP A 95 4.19 37.49 -26.58
CA ASP A 95 5.64 37.63 -26.39
C ASP A 95 6.04 38.26 -25.04
N HIS A 96 5.11 38.88 -24.30
CA HIS A 96 5.43 39.46 -23.00
C HIS A 96 5.95 38.39 -22.04
N LYS A 97 7.10 38.69 -21.43
CA LYS A 97 7.75 37.84 -20.44
C LYS A 97 7.24 38.13 -19.05
N PHE A 98 6.87 37.07 -18.35
CA PHE A 98 6.49 37.06 -16.94
C PHE A 98 7.49 36.23 -16.16
N LYS A 99 7.94 36.76 -15.03
CA LYS A 99 8.69 35.96 -14.04
C LYS A 99 7.69 35.13 -13.25
N VAL A 100 7.82 33.81 -13.35
CA VAL A 100 7.03 32.85 -12.58
C VAL A 100 7.99 32.05 -11.72
N THR A 101 7.70 31.95 -10.42
CA THR A 101 8.51 31.17 -9.49
C THR A 101 8.06 29.71 -9.54
N VAL A 102 8.94 28.81 -9.94
CA VAL A 102 8.70 27.36 -9.99
C VAL A 102 9.74 26.68 -9.10
N ASP A 103 9.29 25.87 -8.14
CA ASP A 103 10.12 25.17 -7.14
C ASP A 103 11.13 26.07 -6.38
N GLY A 104 10.83 27.36 -6.27
CA GLY A 104 11.66 28.37 -5.60
C GLY A 104 12.59 29.16 -6.51
N GLU A 105 12.71 28.82 -7.80
CA GLU A 105 13.49 29.56 -8.79
C GLU A 105 12.62 30.51 -9.62
N GLU A 106 13.05 31.77 -9.78
CA GLU A 106 12.44 32.69 -10.75
C GLU A 106 12.85 32.31 -12.18
N ARG A 107 11.88 31.95 -13.02
CA ARG A 107 12.11 31.68 -14.46
C ARG A 107 11.21 32.57 -15.32
N GLU A 108 11.74 33.06 -16.44
CA GLU A 108 10.99 33.93 -17.38
C GLU A 108 10.24 33.09 -18.42
N PHE A 109 8.91 33.17 -18.41
CA PHE A 109 8.03 32.52 -19.38
C PHE A 109 7.28 33.57 -20.21
N THR A 110 6.99 33.27 -21.48
CA THR A 110 6.07 34.09 -22.30
C THR A 110 4.62 33.71 -22.03
N LEU A 111 3.68 34.64 -22.24
CA LEU A 111 2.24 34.34 -22.12
C LEU A 111 1.80 33.22 -23.06
N GLY A 112 2.32 33.18 -24.29
CA GLY A 112 2.04 32.09 -25.22
C GLY A 112 2.48 30.72 -24.69
N SER A 113 3.62 30.67 -23.99
CA SER A 113 4.07 29.44 -23.30
C SER A 113 3.15 29.08 -22.13
N LEU A 114 2.76 30.06 -21.31
CA LEU A 114 1.89 29.86 -20.15
C LEU A 114 0.48 29.38 -20.54
N LYS A 115 -0.11 29.99 -21.57
CA LYS A 115 -1.40 29.56 -22.17
C LYS A 115 -1.31 28.13 -22.69
N ARG A 116 -0.22 27.78 -23.40
CA ARG A 116 0.01 26.42 -23.91
C ARG A 116 0.15 25.41 -22.77
N LEU A 117 0.87 25.76 -21.70
CA LEU A 117 1.10 24.91 -20.54
C LEU A 117 -0.22 24.66 -19.78
N ALA A 118 -1.01 25.71 -19.50
CA ALA A 118 -2.35 25.57 -18.91
C ALA A 118 -3.29 24.72 -19.79
N GLY A 119 -3.22 24.84 -21.12
CA GLY A 119 -3.94 23.97 -22.05
C GLY A 119 -3.47 22.51 -22.00
N GLN A 120 -2.17 22.26 -21.80
CA GLN A 120 -1.61 20.93 -21.60
C GLN A 120 -2.02 20.33 -20.26
N GLU A 121 -2.03 21.11 -19.17
CA GLU A 121 -2.53 20.68 -17.85
C GLU A 121 -4.02 20.34 -17.91
N ALA A 122 -4.86 21.19 -18.50
CA ALA A 122 -6.28 20.92 -18.67
C ALA A 122 -6.54 19.66 -19.51
N ALA A 123 -5.79 19.46 -20.60
CA ALA A 123 -5.87 18.25 -21.42
C ALA A 123 -5.37 17.00 -20.68
N LEU A 124 -4.32 17.12 -19.86
CA LEU A 124 -3.78 16.02 -19.04
C LEU A 124 -4.75 15.64 -17.91
N THR A 125 -5.36 16.62 -17.24
CA THR A 125 -6.39 16.41 -16.22
C THR A 125 -7.64 15.77 -16.81
N ARG A 126 -8.09 16.21 -17.99
CA ARG A 126 -9.19 15.54 -18.71
C ARG A 126 -8.83 14.11 -19.08
N LYS A 127 -7.63 13.86 -19.62
CA LYS A 127 -7.16 12.51 -19.94
C LYS A 127 -7.03 11.62 -18.70
N SER A 128 -6.57 12.13 -17.56
CA SER A 128 -6.48 11.34 -16.32
C SER A 128 -7.85 10.99 -15.74
N GLN A 129 -8.82 11.90 -15.84
CA GLN A 129 -10.22 11.61 -15.52
C GLN A 129 -10.82 10.56 -16.46
N GLU A 130 -10.61 10.68 -17.78
CA GLU A 130 -11.06 9.70 -18.78
C GLU A 130 -10.41 8.32 -18.61
N VAL A 131 -9.14 8.24 -18.19
CA VAL A 131 -8.47 6.97 -17.86
C VAL A 131 -9.02 6.39 -16.55
N ALA A 132 -9.28 7.22 -15.54
CA ALA A 132 -9.84 6.78 -14.27
C ALA A 132 -11.28 6.25 -14.40
N THR A 133 -12.10 6.85 -15.28
CA THR A 133 -13.45 6.33 -15.59
C THR A 133 -13.39 5.08 -16.46
N LYS A 134 -12.50 5.01 -17.45
CA LYS A 134 -12.28 3.80 -18.26
C LYS A 134 -11.83 2.60 -17.41
N ARG A 135 -10.91 2.78 -16.46
CA ARG A 135 -10.50 1.73 -15.52
C ARG A 135 -11.69 1.19 -14.71
N LYS A 136 -12.44 2.07 -14.04
CA LYS A 136 -13.65 1.69 -13.30
C LYS A 136 -14.68 0.95 -14.16
N ALA A 137 -14.92 1.41 -15.38
CA ALA A 137 -15.83 0.74 -16.31
C ALA A 137 -15.35 -0.66 -16.70
N ILE A 138 -14.03 -0.87 -16.85
CA ILE A 138 -13.43 -2.20 -17.10
C ILE A 138 -13.55 -3.09 -15.86
N ASP A 139 -13.30 -2.57 -14.65
CA ASP A 139 -13.43 -3.31 -13.39
C ASP A 139 -14.89 -3.75 -13.15
N GLU A 140 -15.84 -2.84 -13.39
CA GLU A 140 -17.28 -3.12 -13.35
C GLU A 140 -17.67 -4.17 -14.40
N GLN A 141 -17.23 -4.03 -15.66
CA GLN A 141 -17.46 -5.02 -16.73
C GLN A 141 -16.88 -6.39 -16.39
N ASN A 142 -15.66 -6.47 -15.84
CA ASN A 142 -15.03 -7.71 -15.40
C ASN A 142 -15.84 -8.38 -14.27
N SER A 143 -16.31 -7.59 -13.29
CA SER A 143 -17.15 -8.10 -12.20
C SER A 143 -18.49 -8.65 -12.70
N VAL A 144 -19.12 -7.95 -13.65
CA VAL A 144 -20.40 -8.32 -14.27
C VAL A 144 -20.24 -9.54 -15.16
N LEU A 145 -19.18 -9.63 -15.96
CA LEU A 145 -18.84 -10.80 -16.77
C LEU A 145 -18.69 -12.05 -15.90
N LEU A 146 -17.88 -11.97 -14.83
CA LEU A 146 -17.65 -13.10 -13.93
C LEU A 146 -18.96 -13.54 -13.22
N ALA A 147 -19.82 -12.58 -12.85
CA ALA A 147 -21.13 -12.87 -12.27
C ALA A 147 -22.09 -13.52 -13.28
N GLN A 148 -22.13 -13.05 -14.53
CA GLN A 148 -22.93 -13.63 -15.61
C GLN A 148 -22.47 -15.04 -15.95
N SER A 149 -21.16 -15.27 -16.11
CA SER A 149 -20.61 -16.61 -16.40
C SER A 149 -20.91 -17.62 -15.28
N LYS A 150 -20.84 -17.18 -14.01
CA LYS A 150 -21.30 -18.00 -12.87
C LYS A 150 -22.79 -18.34 -12.94
N ALA A 151 -23.65 -17.35 -13.18
CA ALA A 151 -25.09 -17.57 -13.29
C ALA A 151 -25.48 -18.51 -14.47
N LEU A 152 -24.72 -18.48 -15.57
CA LEU A 152 -24.87 -19.42 -16.68
C LEU A 152 -24.46 -20.85 -16.28
N LEU A 153 -23.33 -21.00 -15.58
CA LEU A 153 -22.86 -22.28 -15.03
C LEU A 153 -23.86 -22.87 -14.02
N ASP A 154 -24.39 -22.05 -13.10
CA ASP A 154 -25.37 -22.51 -12.11
C ASP A 154 -26.66 -22.99 -12.79
N ARG A 155 -27.17 -22.25 -13.77
CA ARG A 155 -28.31 -22.63 -14.61
C ARG A 155 -28.06 -23.90 -15.42
N ALA A 156 -26.83 -24.17 -15.86
CA ALA A 156 -26.46 -25.42 -16.51
C ALA A 156 -26.43 -26.58 -15.50
N LYS A 157 -25.92 -26.35 -14.28
CA LYS A 157 -25.95 -27.35 -13.20
C LYS A 157 -27.38 -27.68 -12.76
N GLU A 158 -28.29 -26.70 -12.71
CA GLU A 158 -29.73 -26.94 -12.52
C GLU A 158 -30.34 -27.82 -13.63
N ARG A 159 -29.97 -27.58 -14.89
CA ARG A 159 -30.41 -28.41 -16.03
C ARG A 159 -29.84 -29.83 -16.01
N TYR A 160 -28.62 -30.02 -15.49
CA TYR A 160 -27.98 -31.33 -15.38
C TYR A 160 -28.44 -32.12 -14.13
N ALA A 161 -28.81 -31.45 -13.04
CA ALA A 161 -29.26 -32.06 -11.78
C ALA A 161 -30.32 -33.19 -11.90
N PRO A 162 -31.37 -33.10 -12.74
CA PRO A 162 -32.31 -34.22 -12.92
C PRO A 162 -31.66 -35.45 -13.56
N TYR A 163 -30.67 -35.26 -14.45
CA TYR A 163 -29.99 -36.38 -15.14
C TYR A 163 -28.91 -37.03 -14.27
N ALA A 164 -28.23 -36.25 -13.42
CA ALA A 164 -27.16 -36.73 -12.54
C ALA A 164 -27.57 -37.88 -11.59
N ASN A 165 -28.87 -38.03 -11.34
CA ASN A 165 -29.44 -39.00 -10.40
C ASN A 165 -30.15 -40.19 -11.09
N ILE A 166 -30.10 -40.31 -12.43
CA ILE A 166 -30.79 -41.37 -13.18
C ILE A 166 -29.91 -42.62 -13.28
N ASP A 167 -30.30 -43.70 -12.59
CA ASP A 167 -29.78 -45.04 -12.90
C ASP A 167 -30.38 -45.54 -14.23
N LEU A 168 -29.66 -45.25 -15.31
CA LEU A 168 -29.98 -45.70 -16.68
C LEU A 168 -30.02 -47.23 -16.80
N LEU A 169 -29.34 -47.98 -15.91
CA LEU A 169 -29.29 -49.45 -15.92
C LEU A 169 -30.46 -50.06 -15.12
N ALA A 170 -31.03 -49.34 -14.16
CA ALA A 170 -32.35 -49.64 -13.60
C ALA A 170 -33.45 -49.30 -14.62
N ALA A 171 -33.39 -48.11 -15.23
CA ALA A 171 -34.37 -47.70 -16.25
C ALA A 171 -34.44 -48.68 -17.43
N ALA A 172 -33.29 -49.18 -17.91
CA ALA A 172 -33.21 -50.19 -18.97
C ALA A 172 -33.75 -51.59 -18.61
N LYS A 173 -34.22 -51.81 -17.38
CA LYS A 173 -34.89 -53.05 -16.94
C LYS A 173 -36.40 -52.89 -16.77
N ASN A 174 -36.91 -51.67 -16.81
CA ASN A 174 -38.34 -51.39 -16.66
C ASN A 174 -39.05 -51.66 -18.00
N PRO A 175 -40.05 -52.54 -18.07
CA PRO A 175 -40.73 -52.88 -19.32
C PRO A 175 -41.60 -51.73 -19.87
N ASP A 176 -41.90 -50.74 -19.04
CA ASP A 176 -42.73 -49.58 -19.37
C ASP A 176 -41.96 -48.44 -20.06
N ILE A 177 -40.63 -48.56 -20.22
CA ILE A 177 -39.77 -47.55 -20.86
C ILE A 177 -39.24 -48.09 -22.18
N SER A 178 -39.41 -47.36 -23.28
CA SER A 178 -38.93 -47.77 -24.60
C SER A 178 -37.42 -47.56 -24.76
N ALA A 179 -36.82 -48.33 -25.70
CA ALA A 179 -35.42 -48.15 -26.07
C ALA A 179 -35.14 -46.74 -26.66
N GLU A 180 -36.12 -46.13 -27.32
CA GLU A 180 -36.00 -44.79 -27.91
C GLU A 180 -35.96 -43.70 -26.82
N GLU A 181 -36.80 -43.80 -25.79
CA GLU A 181 -36.77 -42.90 -24.63
C GLU A 181 -35.46 -43.02 -23.85
N LEU A 182 -34.93 -44.23 -23.67
CA LEU A 182 -33.62 -44.44 -23.02
C LEU A 182 -32.48 -43.80 -23.81
N VAL A 183 -32.51 -43.85 -25.15
CA VAL A 183 -31.53 -43.15 -26.01
C VAL A 183 -31.72 -41.63 -25.93
N ALA A 184 -32.96 -41.14 -25.93
CA ALA A 184 -33.26 -39.71 -25.81
C ALA A 184 -32.77 -39.13 -24.47
N VAL A 185 -33.09 -39.78 -23.34
CA VAL A 185 -32.62 -39.40 -22.00
C VAL A 185 -31.09 -39.46 -21.91
N ARG A 186 -30.45 -40.51 -22.46
CA ARG A 186 -28.98 -40.61 -22.47
C ARG A 186 -28.33 -39.49 -23.29
N ASN A 187 -28.91 -39.10 -24.42
CA ASN A 187 -28.36 -38.02 -25.25
C ASN A 187 -28.60 -36.64 -24.64
N ALA A 188 -29.76 -36.40 -24.02
CA ALA A 188 -30.04 -35.18 -23.26
C ALA A 188 -29.11 -35.05 -22.03
N ALA A 189 -28.88 -36.14 -21.30
CA ALA A 189 -27.95 -36.18 -20.17
C ALA A 189 -26.50 -35.87 -20.58
N LYS A 190 -26.05 -36.39 -21.73
CA LYS A 190 -24.73 -36.05 -22.31
C LYS A 190 -24.63 -34.56 -22.65
N ALA A 191 -25.57 -34.03 -23.42
CA ALA A 191 -25.54 -32.62 -23.82
C ALA A 191 -25.55 -31.70 -22.60
N ALA A 192 -26.38 -31.97 -21.59
CA ALA A 192 -26.40 -31.20 -20.35
C ALA A 192 -25.11 -31.35 -19.51
N TYR A 193 -24.40 -32.48 -19.60
CA TYR A 193 -23.08 -32.66 -18.98
C TYR A 193 -21.98 -31.89 -19.73
N GLU A 194 -22.00 -31.97 -21.06
CA GLU A 194 -21.07 -31.28 -21.96
C GLU A 194 -21.22 -29.75 -21.84
N ASP A 195 -22.45 -29.23 -21.75
CA ASP A 195 -22.76 -27.82 -21.41
C ASP A 195 -22.13 -27.39 -20.07
N VAL A 196 -22.30 -28.20 -19.01
CA VAL A 196 -21.74 -27.90 -17.67
C VAL A 196 -20.22 -27.91 -17.69
N GLN A 197 -19.59 -28.91 -18.32
CA GLN A 197 -18.14 -29.00 -18.43
C GLN A 197 -17.55 -27.82 -19.22
N TYR A 198 -18.18 -27.42 -20.32
CA TYR A 198 -17.75 -26.26 -21.11
C TYR A 198 -17.84 -24.96 -20.30
N LEU A 199 -18.96 -24.72 -19.62
CA LEU A 199 -19.12 -23.51 -18.79
C LEU A 199 -18.20 -23.52 -17.57
N GLU A 200 -17.88 -24.68 -17.01
CA GLU A 200 -16.92 -24.82 -15.90
C GLU A 200 -15.47 -24.57 -16.33
N THR A 201 -15.07 -24.96 -17.55
CA THR A 201 -13.74 -24.61 -18.07
C THR A 201 -13.63 -23.13 -18.43
N GLU A 202 -14.62 -22.53 -19.10
CA GLU A 202 -14.55 -21.10 -19.48
C GLU A 202 -14.69 -20.17 -18.26
N THR A 203 -15.54 -20.49 -17.26
CA THR A 203 -15.58 -19.72 -16.00
C THR A 203 -14.26 -19.78 -15.24
N SER A 204 -13.63 -20.95 -15.19
CA SER A 204 -12.31 -21.12 -14.56
C SER A 204 -11.24 -20.32 -15.29
N ARG A 205 -11.23 -20.37 -16.62
CA ARG A 205 -10.32 -19.60 -17.49
C ARG A 205 -10.50 -18.09 -17.33
N ILE A 206 -11.74 -17.59 -17.27
CA ILE A 206 -12.02 -16.16 -17.02
C ILE A 206 -11.53 -15.75 -15.62
N ALA A 207 -11.80 -16.57 -14.60
CA ALA A 207 -11.33 -16.29 -13.24
C ALA A 207 -9.80 -16.31 -13.10
N GLU A 208 -9.12 -17.20 -13.84
CA GLU A 208 -7.66 -17.28 -13.86
C GLU A 208 -7.01 -16.16 -14.67
N ALA A 209 -7.60 -15.75 -15.80
CA ALA A 209 -7.18 -14.56 -16.54
C ALA A 209 -7.32 -13.27 -15.72
N LEU A 210 -8.40 -13.11 -14.96
CA LEU A 210 -8.58 -11.96 -14.08
C LEU A 210 -7.56 -11.95 -12.92
N ARG A 211 -7.24 -13.14 -12.35
CA ARG A 211 -6.20 -13.29 -11.33
C ARG A 211 -4.80 -12.99 -11.88
N SER A 212 -4.46 -13.45 -13.09
CA SER A 212 -3.15 -13.20 -13.68
C SER A 212 -2.97 -11.73 -14.06
N GLN A 213 -4.02 -11.06 -14.57
CA GLN A 213 -4.02 -9.61 -14.80
C GLN A 213 -3.84 -8.84 -13.48
N ALA A 214 -4.57 -9.18 -12.42
CA ALA A 214 -4.42 -8.53 -11.11
C ALA A 214 -3.00 -8.72 -10.54
N ARG A 215 -2.40 -9.90 -10.71
CA ARG A 215 -1.01 -10.19 -10.34
C ARG A 215 0.01 -9.39 -11.16
N GLN A 216 -0.23 -9.20 -12.46
CA GLN A 216 0.61 -8.37 -13.32
C GLN A 216 0.55 -6.91 -12.88
N GLU A 217 -0.63 -6.33 -12.68
CA GLU A 217 -0.75 -4.94 -12.22
C GLU A 217 -0.14 -4.74 -10.83
N LEU A 218 -0.28 -5.70 -9.92
CA LEU A 218 0.39 -5.66 -8.61
C LEU A 218 1.91 -5.68 -8.75
N MET A 219 2.46 -6.53 -9.62
CA MET A 219 3.90 -6.57 -9.91
C MET A 219 4.41 -5.30 -10.60
N GLU A 220 3.63 -4.66 -11.48
CA GLU A 220 3.97 -3.38 -12.11
C GLU A 220 4.00 -2.26 -11.06
N ARG A 221 2.94 -2.12 -10.25
CA ARG A 221 2.91 -1.18 -9.13
C ARG A 221 4.06 -1.42 -8.15
N ALA A 222 4.48 -2.68 -7.94
CA ALA A 222 5.61 -3.01 -7.07
C ALA A 222 6.96 -2.56 -7.67
N LYS A 223 7.11 -2.54 -9.00
CA LYS A 223 8.30 -1.96 -9.66
C LYS A 223 8.33 -0.45 -9.47
N ASP A 224 7.23 0.24 -9.76
CA ASP A 224 7.12 1.70 -9.57
C ASP A 224 7.37 2.11 -8.10
N CYS A 225 6.82 1.33 -7.16
CA CYS A 225 7.02 1.50 -5.74
C CYS A 225 8.49 1.28 -5.33
N LEU A 226 9.13 0.21 -5.81
CA LEU A 226 10.54 -0.07 -5.52
C LEU A 226 11.45 1.07 -6.03
N VAL A 227 11.28 1.51 -7.28
CA VAL A 227 12.05 2.63 -7.86
C VAL A 227 11.90 3.90 -7.02
N THR A 228 10.66 4.28 -6.68
CA THR A 228 10.40 5.47 -5.85
C THR A 228 10.76 5.32 -4.37
N LEU A 229 11.18 4.12 -3.93
CA LEU A 229 11.72 3.83 -2.59
C LEU A 229 13.25 3.71 -2.57
N THR A 230 13.90 3.34 -3.68
CA THR A 230 15.37 3.32 -3.82
C THR A 230 15.96 4.67 -4.27
N ASP A 231 15.14 5.56 -4.84
CA ASP A 231 15.48 6.96 -5.16
C ASP A 231 16.30 7.66 -4.05
N PRO A 232 17.57 8.06 -4.28
CA PRO A 232 18.43 8.61 -3.23
C PRO A 232 17.93 9.92 -2.59
N GLU A 233 17.15 10.73 -3.31
CA GLU A 233 16.64 12.03 -2.81
C GLU A 233 15.25 11.93 -2.14
N LYS A 234 14.44 10.94 -2.52
CA LYS A 234 12.99 10.89 -2.23
C LYS A 234 12.54 9.57 -1.60
N GLY A 235 13.39 8.54 -1.65
CA GLY A 235 13.15 7.19 -1.18
C GLY A 235 13.44 7.01 0.31
N ILE A 236 13.94 5.83 0.66
CA ILE A 236 14.39 5.46 1.99
C ILE A 236 15.87 5.04 1.88
N GLU A 237 16.77 5.76 2.56
CA GLU A 237 18.20 5.44 2.55
C GLU A 237 18.44 3.99 3.03
N GLY A 238 19.03 3.17 2.18
CA GLY A 238 19.31 1.75 2.47
C GLY A 238 18.08 0.83 2.48
N PHE A 239 17.06 1.12 1.66
CA PHE A 239 15.90 0.23 1.50
C PHE A 239 16.32 -1.17 0.96
N ASP A 240 16.02 -2.21 1.74
CA ASP A 240 16.38 -3.63 1.51
C ASP A 240 15.14 -4.50 1.83
N GLN A 241 15.09 -5.72 1.29
CA GLN A 241 14.04 -6.71 1.56
C GLN A 241 13.82 -6.91 3.08
N LYS A 242 14.91 -6.94 3.85
CA LYS A 242 14.86 -7.04 5.32
C LYS A 242 14.14 -5.83 5.92
N MET A 243 14.40 -4.63 5.41
CA MET A 243 13.78 -3.40 5.88
C MET A 243 12.28 -3.37 5.59
N TYR A 244 11.85 -3.90 4.45
CA TYR A 244 10.44 -4.06 4.10
C TYR A 244 9.73 -5.05 5.07
N GLY A 245 10.31 -6.22 5.33
CA GLY A 245 9.77 -7.16 6.33
C GLY A 245 9.71 -6.55 7.75
N ASP A 246 10.71 -5.76 8.13
CA ASP A 246 10.80 -5.00 9.39
C ASP A 246 9.78 -3.82 9.46
N ILE A 247 9.22 -3.40 8.33
CA ILE A 247 8.13 -2.40 8.20
C ILE A 247 6.76 -3.09 8.25
N CYS A 248 6.60 -4.21 7.55
CA CYS A 248 5.37 -4.99 7.51
C CYS A 248 5.04 -5.61 8.87
N SER A 249 5.99 -6.29 9.49
CA SER A 249 5.85 -6.82 10.86
C SER A 249 5.47 -5.72 11.87
N PHE A 250 6.11 -4.55 11.79
CA PHE A 250 5.75 -3.39 12.61
C PHE A 250 4.32 -2.88 12.36
N ALA A 251 3.85 -2.87 11.10
CA ALA A 251 2.47 -2.48 10.79
C ALA A 251 1.44 -3.44 11.43
N VAL A 252 1.70 -4.74 11.37
CA VAL A 252 0.88 -5.76 12.04
C VAL A 252 0.94 -5.61 13.57
N GLU A 253 2.11 -5.32 14.16
CA GLU A 253 2.24 -5.00 15.60
C GLU A 253 1.44 -3.75 16.01
N GLN A 254 1.30 -2.75 15.12
CA GLN A 254 0.44 -1.58 15.37
C GLN A 254 -1.06 -1.84 15.13
N GLY A 255 -1.44 -3.06 14.72
CA GLY A 255 -2.82 -3.48 14.57
C GLY A 255 -3.43 -3.28 13.18
N LEU A 256 -2.62 -3.10 12.12
CA LEU A 256 -3.11 -3.27 10.76
C LEU A 256 -3.34 -4.78 10.50
N PRO A 257 -4.41 -5.17 9.77
CA PRO A 257 -4.62 -6.55 9.39
C PRO A 257 -3.54 -7.00 8.41
N ALA A 258 -3.10 -8.26 8.52
CA ALA A 258 -2.01 -8.82 7.72
C ALA A 258 -2.26 -8.62 6.21
N ASP A 259 -3.48 -8.90 5.73
CA ASP A 259 -3.86 -8.80 4.32
C ASP A 259 -3.56 -7.42 3.71
N LEU A 260 -3.93 -6.33 4.40
CA LEU A 260 -3.68 -4.95 3.92
C LEU A 260 -2.21 -4.53 3.99
N VAL A 261 -1.42 -5.18 4.83
CA VAL A 261 0.04 -5.00 4.89
C VAL A 261 0.72 -5.82 3.80
N ASN A 262 0.22 -7.03 3.56
CA ASN A 262 0.69 -7.95 2.54
C ASN A 262 0.39 -7.44 1.13
N ASP A 263 -0.68 -6.66 0.93
CA ASP A 263 -1.03 -5.99 -0.34
C ASP A 263 -0.49 -4.54 -0.44
N LEU A 264 0.40 -4.11 0.48
CA LEU A 264 0.81 -2.70 0.55
C LEU A 264 1.86 -2.34 -0.51
N VAL A 265 1.40 -1.83 -1.65
CA VAL A 265 2.26 -1.40 -2.78
C VAL A 265 2.40 0.13 -2.89
N ASP A 266 1.82 0.93 -1.99
CA ASP A 266 1.98 2.39 -2.03
C ASP A 266 3.31 2.85 -1.38
N PRO A 267 4.21 3.53 -2.13
CA PRO A 267 5.48 4.02 -1.59
C PRO A 267 5.28 5.12 -0.53
N THR A 268 4.15 5.86 -0.54
CA THR A 268 3.90 6.91 0.45
C THR A 268 3.50 6.31 1.80
N ALA A 269 2.61 5.32 1.82
CA ALA A 269 2.28 4.53 3.00
C ALA A 269 3.50 3.82 3.59
N ILE A 270 4.34 3.17 2.77
CA ILE A 270 5.57 2.50 3.23
C ILE A 270 6.52 3.51 3.91
N LYS A 271 6.69 4.71 3.33
CA LYS A 271 7.49 5.80 3.95
C LYS A 271 6.89 6.24 5.29
N LEU A 272 5.57 6.43 5.38
CA LEU A 272 4.89 6.84 6.61
C LEU A 272 4.99 5.79 7.73
N ILE A 273 4.81 4.50 7.42
CA ILE A 273 4.96 3.40 8.39
C ILE A 273 6.41 3.32 8.86
N ASN A 274 7.39 3.47 7.96
CA ASN A 274 8.80 3.52 8.33
C ASN A 274 9.13 4.72 9.25
N MET A 275 8.56 5.90 8.98
CA MET A 275 8.71 7.07 9.85
C MET A 275 8.10 6.82 11.24
N ALA A 276 6.93 6.20 11.34
CA ALA A 276 6.32 5.81 12.62
C ALA A 276 7.19 4.79 13.39
N ARG A 277 7.73 3.78 12.69
CA ARG A 277 8.67 2.77 13.21
C ARG A 277 9.93 3.43 13.79
N LEU A 278 10.55 4.34 13.04
CA LEU A 278 11.73 5.10 13.46
C LEU A 278 11.41 6.04 14.64
N TYR A 279 10.24 6.67 14.66
CA TYR A 279 9.79 7.53 15.75
C TYR A 279 9.62 6.76 17.06
N LEU A 280 8.99 5.57 17.05
CA LEU A 280 8.85 4.75 18.25
C LEU A 280 10.19 4.14 18.71
N LYS A 281 11.03 3.64 17.78
CA LYS A 281 12.41 3.21 18.10
C LYS A 281 13.21 4.37 18.74
N GLY A 282 13.11 5.59 18.20
CA GLY A 282 13.72 6.81 18.75
C GLY A 282 13.19 7.21 20.13
N GLN A 283 11.87 7.13 20.37
CA GLN A 283 11.30 7.35 21.70
C GLN A 283 11.86 6.38 22.74
N GLN A 284 11.95 5.09 22.43
CA GLN A 284 12.50 4.08 23.33
C GLN A 284 13.97 4.39 23.69
N VAL A 285 14.81 4.70 22.70
CA VAL A 285 16.22 5.10 22.92
C VAL A 285 16.34 6.36 23.78
N VAL A 286 15.47 7.35 23.59
CA VAL A 286 15.43 8.55 24.45
C VAL A 286 14.99 8.22 25.87
N GLN A 287 14.09 7.26 26.07
CA GLN A 287 13.65 6.81 27.40
C GLN A 287 14.74 6.01 28.13
N THR A 288 15.42 5.07 27.46
CA THR A 288 16.53 4.31 28.06
C THR A 288 17.70 5.24 28.41
N ALA A 289 18.12 6.12 27.50
CA ALA A 289 19.17 7.10 27.76
C ALA A 289 18.81 8.09 28.90
N LYS A 290 17.53 8.46 29.06
CA LYS A 290 17.05 9.23 30.23
C LYS A 290 17.07 8.38 31.52
N SER A 291 16.96 7.07 31.44
CA SER A 291 17.09 6.16 32.59
C SER A 291 18.55 5.99 33.01
N ASP A 292 19.48 5.84 32.07
CA ASP A 292 20.89 5.61 32.38
C ASP A 292 21.60 6.90 32.82
N LYS A 293 21.16 8.07 32.35
CA LYS A 293 21.55 9.37 32.93
C LYS A 293 21.10 9.54 34.40
N LYS A 294 20.15 8.74 34.91
CA LYS A 294 19.81 8.68 36.35
C LYS A 294 20.65 7.64 37.11
N LYS A 295 21.23 6.64 36.43
CA LYS A 295 22.16 5.65 37.00
C LYS A 295 23.62 6.13 37.01
N ALA A 296 23.96 7.07 36.13
CA ALA A 296 25.28 7.70 36.09
C ALA A 296 25.70 8.17 37.49
N PRO A 297 26.91 7.79 37.97
CA PRO A 297 27.29 8.02 39.35
C PRO A 297 27.28 9.52 39.65
N LYS A 298 26.47 9.94 40.64
CA LYS A 298 26.36 11.34 41.07
C LYS A 298 27.76 11.88 41.32
N ARG A 299 28.24 12.79 40.47
CA ARG A 299 29.59 13.36 40.55
C ARG A 299 29.77 13.93 41.95
N ILE A 300 30.66 13.31 42.74
CA ILE A 300 30.90 13.72 44.13
C ILE A 300 31.69 15.02 44.12
N VAL A 301 30.97 16.13 43.88
CA VAL A 301 31.46 17.46 44.20
C VAL A 301 31.70 17.49 45.70
N LYS A 302 32.98 17.49 46.07
CA LYS A 302 33.45 17.45 47.45
C LYS A 302 33.18 18.81 48.09
N SER A 303 31.93 19.01 48.49
CA SER A 303 31.44 20.28 49.00
C SER A 303 32.21 20.69 50.24
N THR A 304 32.81 21.88 50.19
CA THR A 304 33.33 22.60 51.35
C THR A 304 32.15 23.12 52.17
N ALA A 305 31.41 22.20 52.78
CA ALA A 305 30.20 22.48 53.54
C ALA A 305 30.55 23.26 54.82
N SER A 306 29.88 24.39 55.04
CA SER A 306 30.04 25.17 56.26
C SER A 306 29.62 24.34 57.49
N PRO A 307 30.27 24.51 58.68
CA PRO A 307 30.20 23.50 59.75
C PRO A 307 28.84 23.33 60.46
N ASP A 308 27.84 24.17 60.18
CA ASP A 308 26.61 24.25 60.97
C ASP A 308 25.54 23.21 60.59
N GLN A 309 25.41 22.87 59.30
CA GLN A 309 24.37 21.93 58.86
C GLN A 309 24.69 20.48 59.25
N THR A 310 25.97 20.09 59.27
CA THR A 310 26.39 18.74 59.71
C THR A 310 26.14 18.52 61.20
N ARG A 311 26.34 19.54 62.05
CA ARG A 311 26.03 19.47 63.49
C ARG A 311 24.55 19.17 63.74
N LYS A 312 23.62 19.81 63.03
CA LYS A 312 22.17 19.59 63.22
C LYS A 312 21.73 18.17 62.85
N VAL A 313 22.24 17.62 61.74
CA VAL A 313 21.93 16.23 61.32
C VAL A 313 22.52 15.19 62.28
N ILE A 314 23.71 15.42 62.83
CA ILE A 314 24.33 14.50 63.80
C ILE A 314 23.59 14.53 65.16
N LYS A 315 23.15 15.71 65.63
CA LYS A 315 22.36 15.82 66.87
C LYS A 315 21.01 15.09 66.76
N THR A 316 20.29 15.20 65.64
CA THR A 316 19.00 14.50 65.48
C THR A 316 19.15 12.99 65.28
N ALA A 317 20.22 12.53 64.63
CA ALA A 317 20.49 11.09 64.47
C ALA A 317 20.73 10.39 65.83
N LYS A 318 21.61 10.94 66.68
CA LYS A 318 21.98 10.32 67.97
C LYS A 318 20.81 10.16 68.95
N ALA A 319 19.84 11.07 68.94
CA ALA A 319 18.66 10.96 69.79
C ALA A 319 17.63 9.91 69.28
N ALA A 320 17.69 9.55 67.99
CA ALA A 320 16.73 8.63 67.37
C ALA A 320 17.11 7.15 67.51
N GLU A 321 18.40 6.83 67.67
CA GLU A 321 18.88 5.45 67.80
C GLU A 321 18.47 4.75 69.11
N PRO A 322 18.63 5.33 70.32
CA PRO A 322 18.25 4.63 71.56
C PRO A 322 16.73 4.42 71.65
N MET A 323 15.93 5.38 71.18
CA MET A 323 14.47 5.19 71.06
C MET A 323 14.07 4.12 70.03
N LYS A 324 14.90 3.82 69.01
CA LYS A 324 14.68 2.66 68.13
C LYS A 324 15.06 1.36 68.81
N ARG A 325 16.19 1.31 69.53
CA ARG A 325 16.62 0.12 70.29
C ARG A 325 15.58 -0.28 71.33
N LEU A 326 15.14 0.65 72.17
CA LEU A 326 14.09 0.44 73.17
C LEU A 326 12.80 -0.14 72.54
N LYS A 327 12.39 0.35 71.36
CA LYS A 327 11.22 -0.19 70.62
C LYS A 327 11.42 -1.61 70.09
N THR A 328 12.65 -2.11 69.99
CA THR A 328 12.97 -3.46 69.51
C THR A 328 13.35 -4.44 70.62
N SER A 329 13.95 -3.97 71.72
CA SER A 329 14.41 -4.81 72.83
C SER A 329 13.46 -4.84 74.03
N GLY A 330 12.74 -3.74 74.31
CA GLY A 330 11.96 -3.56 75.53
C GLY A 330 12.78 -3.58 76.83
N SER A 331 14.12 -3.51 76.75
CA SER A 331 15.00 -3.63 77.92
C SER A 331 14.91 -2.41 78.83
N VAL A 332 15.07 -2.64 80.14
CA VAL A 332 15.20 -1.57 81.14
C VAL A 332 16.47 -0.74 80.88
N ASP A 333 17.53 -1.37 80.39
CA ASP A 333 18.83 -0.72 80.13
C ASP A 333 18.73 0.25 78.94
N ASP A 334 18.12 -0.19 77.82
CA ASP A 334 17.77 0.67 76.68
C ASP A 334 16.78 1.79 77.07
N ALA A 335 15.96 1.58 78.10
CA ALA A 335 15.03 2.61 78.61
C ALA A 335 15.78 3.72 79.36
N SER A 336 16.79 3.37 80.17
CA SER A 336 17.71 4.36 80.76
C SER A 336 18.50 5.12 79.69
N ASP A 337 19.04 4.43 78.68
CA ASP A 337 19.77 5.08 77.58
C ASP A 337 18.89 6.06 76.79
N ALA A 338 17.65 5.68 76.46
CA ALA A 338 16.69 6.56 75.80
C ALA A 338 16.28 7.76 76.69
N PHE A 339 16.24 7.59 78.01
CA PHE A 339 15.96 8.66 78.96
C PHE A 339 17.13 9.65 79.10
N MET A 340 18.36 9.15 79.22
CA MET A 340 19.57 9.98 79.32
C MET A 340 19.86 10.72 78.01
N ALA A 341 19.58 10.10 76.85
CA ALA A 341 19.63 10.77 75.54
C ALA A 341 18.59 11.90 75.38
N ARG A 342 17.47 11.86 76.12
CA ARG A 342 16.50 12.96 76.18
C ARG A 342 17.00 14.10 77.07
N TRP A 343 17.65 13.81 78.20
CA TRP A 343 18.13 14.83 79.14
C TRP A 343 19.36 15.59 78.62
N THR A 344 20.31 14.88 78.00
CA THR A 344 21.49 15.50 77.35
C THR A 344 21.16 16.43 76.17
N ARG A 345 19.93 16.40 75.66
CA ARG A 345 19.43 17.42 74.72
C ARG A 345 18.98 18.71 75.45
N ALA A 346 18.34 18.58 76.61
CA ALA A 346 17.77 19.72 77.33
C ALA A 346 18.84 20.59 78.00
N SER A 347 19.97 20.00 78.42
CA SER A 347 21.12 20.72 79.00
C SER A 347 21.99 21.47 77.97
N ASP A 348 21.54 21.56 76.72
CA ASP A 348 22.28 22.02 75.54
C ASP A 348 21.40 22.96 74.66
N GLU A 349 20.31 23.47 75.26
CA GLU A 349 19.30 24.40 74.72
C GLU A 349 19.08 25.65 75.64
N ASP A 350 19.93 25.86 76.66
CA ASP A 350 20.09 27.08 77.52
C ASP A 350 21.44 27.78 77.23
#